data_AF-A0A9D7SJY2-F1
#
_entry.id   AF-A0A9D7SJY2-F1
#
_cell.length_a   1.000
_cell.length_b   1.000
_cell.length_c   1.000
_cell.angle_alpha   90.00
_cell.angle_beta   90.00
_cell.angle_gamma   90.00
#
_symmetry.space_group_name_H-M   'P 1'
#
loop_
_entity.id
_entity.type
_entity.pdbx_description
1 polymer ?
#
loop_
_entity_poly.entity_id
_entity_poly.type
_entity_poly.pdbx_seq_one_letter_code
_entity_poly.pdbx_strand_id
1 'polypeptide(L)'
;MVQLTFLSGAQAGRQLRLDQPVIRFGRSEDCDIQLDDPQDLMVSNHHAELVLEDGALVVIDTGSTNGTWVNGLKVVKQRLQPGDVLSLGGEQGVALKVEALDSPSPPRATKPDVHQATLAVASPLPPATVGKIPPILVPRVHATAALVAGEAALQVASERARAGGPNSGLTMDIMAAAMVKVQQSTRLHASRKWLRVVAAVGVAGLLVAGVMGAVIWKQHREINRLVSMKGALDREIEQVHRAMERETDDGRLAELEQRLAQLSGTAQTTLVQVAQQDRARAEALQNQGDELELAIKRILAKFDAKTYAIPPLFKETLRREVDLLARAGNLKYVYGRRNRHWPLITEAFGKLGLPEEMAYIAWAETQFDAEKVSPAGARGMWQMTAGTAVELGLRVDDQVDERLDVDKQTRAAARKLANLLSVFGSDSFMLAMASYNSGEFGVRRVLVQVAQEKDGFRREKRDFWHLYRMRKLPQETMDYVPRVLAAAVICGEPKRYGLEPPEAK
;
A
#
# COMPACT_ATOMS: atom_id res chain seq x y z
N MET A 1 4.34 21.07 35.63
CA MET A 1 3.66 19.95 34.94
C MET A 1 2.68 20.53 33.92
N VAL A 2 2.31 19.81 32.87
CA VAL A 2 1.39 20.29 31.81
C VAL A 2 0.15 19.41 31.82
N GLN A 3 -1.02 20.03 31.66
CA GLN A 3 -2.33 19.38 31.60
C GLN A 3 -2.93 19.60 30.21
N LEU A 4 -3.65 18.62 29.69
CA LEU A 4 -4.39 18.73 28.44
C LEU A 4 -5.88 18.70 28.72
N THR A 5 -6.64 19.61 28.11
CA THR A 5 -8.09 19.64 28.24
C THR A 5 -8.72 19.44 26.86
N PHE A 6 -9.58 18.43 26.71
CA PHE A 6 -10.32 18.21 25.46
C PHE A 6 -11.34 19.32 25.24
N LEU A 7 -11.25 19.99 24.09
CA LEU A 7 -12.18 21.04 23.66
C LEU A 7 -13.31 20.50 22.79
N SER A 8 -13.07 19.41 22.05
CA SER A 8 -14.04 18.76 21.15
C SER A 8 -13.87 17.24 21.14
N GLY A 9 -14.73 16.55 20.40
CA GLY A 9 -14.77 15.08 20.34
C GLY A 9 -15.58 14.46 21.49
N ALA A 10 -15.64 13.13 21.52
CA ALA A 10 -16.44 12.40 22.51
C ALA A 10 -16.00 12.62 23.97
N GLN A 11 -14.77 13.08 24.18
CA GLN A 11 -14.20 13.33 25.49
C GLN A 11 -14.14 14.82 25.87
N ALA A 12 -14.90 15.69 25.19
CA ALA A 12 -14.93 17.13 25.47
C ALA A 12 -15.13 17.44 26.97
N GLY A 13 -14.29 18.31 27.52
CA GLY A 13 -14.26 18.67 28.94
C GLY A 13 -13.40 17.75 29.82
N ARG A 14 -12.98 16.58 29.34
CA ARG A 14 -12.04 15.70 30.07
C ARG A 14 -10.67 16.37 30.16
N GLN A 15 -10.02 16.21 31.30
CA GLN A 15 -8.66 16.67 31.52
C GLN A 15 -7.70 15.48 31.67
N LEU A 16 -6.53 15.56 31.04
CA LEU A 16 -5.46 14.57 31.10
C LEU A 16 -4.22 15.18 31.75
N ARG A 17 -3.67 14.48 32.74
CA ARG A 17 -2.35 14.79 33.30
C ARG A 17 -1.32 13.89 32.65
N LEU A 18 -0.21 14.48 32.24
CA LEU A 18 0.90 13.75 31.64
C LEU A 18 1.75 13.13 32.77
N ASP A 19 1.63 11.81 32.96
CA ASP A 19 2.38 11.03 33.96
C ASP A 19 3.40 10.06 33.32
N GLN A 20 3.40 9.96 31.99
CA GLN A 20 4.28 9.10 31.21
C GLN A 20 5.13 9.92 30.21
N PRO A 21 6.34 9.44 29.85
CA PRO A 21 7.24 10.15 28.94
C PRO A 21 6.73 10.23 27.50
N VAL A 22 5.84 9.30 27.11
CA VAL A 22 5.17 9.26 25.82
C VAL A 22 3.70 8.93 26.05
N ILE A 23 2.80 9.64 25.37
CA ILE A 23 1.36 9.34 25.34
C ILE A 23 0.88 9.26 23.90
N ARG A 24 0.24 8.15 23.53
CA ARG A 24 -0.28 7.89 22.19
C ARG A 24 -1.77 8.21 22.08
N PHE A 25 -2.14 8.86 21.00
CA PHE A 25 -3.52 9.20 20.64
C PHE A 25 -3.95 8.46 19.37
N GLY A 26 -5.12 7.85 19.39
CA GLY A 26 -5.67 7.19 18.22
C GLY A 26 -6.93 6.38 18.53
N ARG A 27 -7.56 5.82 17.50
CA ARG A 27 -8.78 5.00 17.66
C ARG A 27 -8.51 3.55 18.09
N SER A 28 -7.27 3.10 17.97
CA SER A 28 -6.90 1.72 18.28
C SER A 28 -6.82 1.49 19.79
N GLU A 29 -7.16 0.29 20.24
CA GLU A 29 -7.19 -0.10 21.66
C GLU A 29 -5.81 -0.10 22.34
N ASP A 30 -4.73 -0.13 21.56
CA ASP A 30 -3.35 -0.06 22.02
C ASP A 30 -2.82 1.38 22.20
N CYS A 31 -3.65 2.40 21.98
CA CYS A 31 -3.32 3.79 22.28
C CYS A 31 -3.63 4.13 23.75
N ASP A 32 -2.73 4.87 24.41
CA ASP A 32 -2.92 5.29 25.80
C ASP A 32 -4.18 6.15 25.96
N ILE A 33 -4.47 6.97 24.95
CA ILE A 33 -5.70 7.74 24.80
C ILE A 33 -6.44 7.25 23.56
N GLN A 34 -7.37 6.32 23.80
CA GLN A 34 -8.26 5.81 22.77
C GLN A 34 -9.39 6.80 22.47
N LEU A 35 -9.59 7.09 21.18
CA LEU A 35 -10.57 8.02 20.63
C LEU A 35 -11.50 7.31 19.63
N ASP A 36 -12.08 6.17 20.00
CA ASP A 36 -12.78 5.25 19.10
C ASP A 36 -14.28 5.55 18.87
N ASP A 37 -14.80 6.63 19.46
CA ASP A 37 -16.20 7.04 19.34
C ASP A 37 -16.57 7.43 17.90
N PRO A 38 -17.82 7.20 17.46
CA PRO A 38 -18.30 7.67 16.16
C PRO A 38 -18.17 9.18 15.90
N GLN A 39 -17.98 10.01 16.93
CA GLN A 39 -17.69 11.44 16.79
C GLN A 39 -16.22 11.73 16.46
N ASP A 40 -15.33 10.76 16.67
CA ASP A 40 -13.87 10.91 16.53
C ASP A 40 -13.36 10.20 15.26
N LEU A 41 -14.24 9.88 14.30
CA LEU A 41 -13.90 9.15 13.06
C LEU A 41 -12.78 9.79 12.23
N MET A 42 -12.58 11.10 12.38
CA MET A 42 -11.52 11.85 11.69
C MET A 42 -10.13 11.59 12.29
N VAL A 43 -10.06 10.95 13.45
CA VAL A 43 -8.82 10.51 14.09
C VAL A 43 -8.42 9.14 13.50
N SER A 44 -7.16 8.92 13.15
CA SER A 44 -6.65 7.61 12.72
C SER A 44 -6.49 6.63 13.89
N ASN A 45 -6.37 5.34 13.58
CA ASN A 45 -6.12 4.28 14.58
C ASN A 45 -4.89 4.55 15.44
N HIS A 46 -3.82 5.09 14.84
CA HIS A 46 -2.64 5.63 15.50
C HIS A 46 -2.37 7.00 14.90
N HIS A 47 -2.74 8.08 15.60
CA HIS A 47 -2.83 9.43 15.02
C HIS A 47 -1.62 10.31 15.36
N ALA A 48 -1.32 10.45 16.65
CA ALA A 48 -0.24 11.31 17.12
C ALA A 48 0.31 10.81 18.46
N GLU A 49 1.54 11.18 18.75
CA GLU A 49 2.19 10.96 20.04
C GLU A 49 2.59 12.30 20.66
N LEU A 50 2.44 12.40 21.98
CA LEU A 50 3.02 13.46 22.78
C LEU A 50 4.22 12.93 23.54
N VAL A 51 5.38 13.55 23.32
CA VAL A 51 6.66 13.16 23.91
C VAL A 51 7.20 14.30 24.75
N LEU A 52 7.72 14.00 25.93
CA LEU A 52 8.47 14.95 26.74
C LEU A 52 9.96 14.91 26.34
N GLU A 53 10.40 15.87 25.52
CA GLU A 53 11.82 16.02 25.09
C GLU A 53 12.41 17.27 25.78
N ASP A 54 13.54 17.12 26.48
CA ASP A 54 14.27 18.24 27.13
C ASP A 54 13.40 19.17 28.01
N GLY A 55 12.43 18.59 28.73
CA GLY A 55 11.49 19.33 29.59
C GLY A 55 10.39 20.07 28.83
N ALA A 56 10.25 19.83 27.53
CA ALA A 56 9.24 20.40 26.66
C ALA A 56 8.30 19.34 26.10
N LEU A 57 7.02 19.67 26.01
CA LEU A 57 6.05 18.81 25.36
C LEU A 57 6.17 18.96 23.84
N VAL A 58 6.29 17.86 23.12
CA VAL A 58 6.40 17.84 21.67
C VAL A 58 5.33 16.91 21.10
N VAL A 59 4.53 17.41 20.17
CA VAL A 59 3.60 16.58 19.41
C VAL A 59 4.26 16.07 18.14
N ILE A 60 4.01 14.80 17.84
CA ILE A 60 4.49 14.11 16.65
C ILE A 60 3.30 13.42 15.98
N ASP A 61 2.97 13.82 14.76
CA ASP A 61 1.98 13.12 13.95
C ASP A 61 2.56 11.76 13.49
N THR A 62 1.84 10.65 13.71
CA THR A 62 2.29 9.30 13.36
C THR A 62 1.91 8.88 11.95
N GLY A 63 1.59 9.84 11.07
CA GLY A 63 1.10 9.61 9.72
C GLY A 63 -0.41 9.48 9.67
N SER A 64 -1.12 10.36 10.37
CA SER A 64 -2.58 10.35 10.40
C SER A 64 -3.17 10.74 9.04
N THR A 65 -4.33 10.16 8.71
CA THR A 65 -5.02 10.37 7.43
C THR A 65 -5.41 11.83 7.22
N ASN A 66 -5.88 12.48 8.29
CA ASN A 66 -6.41 13.85 8.25
C ASN A 66 -5.43 14.89 8.84
N GLY A 67 -4.29 14.45 9.37
CA GLY A 67 -3.23 15.30 9.88
C GLY A 67 -3.45 15.83 11.29
N THR A 68 -2.33 16.12 11.94
CA THR A 68 -2.25 16.85 13.21
C THR A 68 -1.96 18.34 12.96
N TRP A 69 -2.62 19.20 13.74
CA TRP A 69 -2.54 20.65 13.61
C TRP A 69 -2.27 21.31 14.96
N VAL A 70 -1.47 22.37 14.99
CA VAL A 70 -1.23 23.20 16.18
C VAL A 70 -1.56 24.63 15.84
N ASN A 71 -2.50 25.24 16.57
CA ASN A 71 -3.01 26.60 16.33
C ASN A 71 -3.44 26.84 14.88
N GLY A 72 -4.04 25.83 14.23
CA GLY A 72 -4.51 25.89 12.85
C GLY A 72 -3.43 25.70 11.78
N LEU A 73 -2.19 25.36 12.15
CA LEU A 73 -1.12 25.00 11.22
C LEU A 73 -0.85 23.49 11.25
N LYS A 74 -0.78 22.86 10.08
CA LYS A 74 -0.51 21.42 9.98
C LYS A 74 0.95 21.14 10.34
N VAL A 75 1.17 20.21 11.26
CA VAL A 75 2.50 19.90 11.77
C VAL A 75 2.78 18.41 11.73
N VAL A 76 4.05 18.06 11.51
CA VAL A 76 4.54 16.67 11.61
C VAL A 76 5.24 16.44 12.95
N LYS A 77 6.03 17.43 13.40
CA LYS A 77 6.63 17.47 14.74
C LYS A 77 6.69 18.92 15.20
N GLN A 78 6.14 19.23 16.38
CA GLN A 78 6.10 20.60 16.89
C GLN A 78 6.19 20.62 18.42
N ARG A 79 7.04 21.51 18.94
CA ARG A 79 7.09 21.80 20.38
C ARG A 79 5.87 22.63 20.78
N LEU A 80 5.14 22.15 21.77
CA LEU A 80 3.94 22.77 22.31
C LEU A 80 4.27 23.69 23.49
N GLN A 81 3.53 24.80 23.57
CA GLN A 81 3.56 25.76 24.67
C GLN A 81 2.22 25.78 25.41
N PRO A 82 2.20 26.14 26.71
CA PRO A 82 0.96 26.41 27.40
C PRO A 82 0.13 27.47 26.66
N GLY A 83 -1.13 27.15 26.36
CA GLY A 83 -2.04 27.95 25.56
C GLY A 83 -2.29 27.38 24.16
N ASP A 84 -1.41 26.52 23.64
CA ASP A 84 -1.56 25.95 22.30
C ASP A 84 -2.80 25.06 22.18
N VAL A 85 -3.43 25.10 21.01
CA VAL A 85 -4.52 24.20 20.63
C VAL A 85 -4.00 23.17 19.64
N LEU A 86 -4.02 21.91 20.06
CA LEU A 86 -3.70 20.73 19.25
C LEU A 86 -4.99 20.16 18.66
N SER A 87 -5.07 19.99 17.35
CA SER A 87 -6.20 19.33 16.67
C SER A 87 -5.75 18.08 15.93
N LEU A 88 -6.39 16.95 16.23
CA LEU A 88 -6.20 15.64 15.61
C LEU A 88 -7.31 15.41 14.60
N GLY A 89 -6.98 15.43 13.30
CA GLY A 89 -7.93 15.19 12.22
C GLY A 89 -8.58 16.45 11.64
N GLY A 90 -7.95 17.61 11.83
CA GLY A 90 -8.41 18.89 11.28
C GLY A 90 -9.58 19.53 12.04
N GLU A 91 -10.31 20.45 11.39
CA GLU A 91 -11.38 21.24 12.01
C GLU A 91 -12.58 20.40 12.50
N GLN A 92 -12.82 19.24 11.87
CA GLN A 92 -13.87 18.28 12.26
C GLN A 92 -13.33 17.16 13.17
N GLY A 93 -12.08 17.29 13.63
CA GLY A 93 -11.42 16.32 14.48
C GLY A 93 -11.50 16.65 15.97
N VAL A 94 -10.63 16.02 16.74
CA VAL A 94 -10.54 16.18 18.19
C VAL A 94 -9.55 17.27 18.53
N ALA A 95 -9.97 18.30 19.27
CA ALA A 95 -9.13 19.40 19.70
C ALA A 95 -8.81 19.31 21.20
N LEU A 96 -7.57 19.59 21.57
CA LEU A 96 -7.06 19.62 22.93
C LEU A 96 -6.31 20.92 23.17
N LYS A 97 -6.50 21.52 24.35
CA LYS A 97 -5.75 22.70 24.79
C LYS A 97 -4.65 22.30 25.76
N VAL A 98 -3.46 22.86 25.57
CA VAL A 98 -2.32 22.70 26.47
C VAL A 98 -2.40 23.74 27.58
N GLU A 99 -2.36 23.32 28.83
CA GLU A 99 -2.44 24.19 30.01
C GLU A 99 -1.28 23.93 30.96
N ALA A 100 -0.72 24.98 31.57
CA ALA A 100 0.29 24.82 32.60
C ALA A 100 -0.39 24.43 33.92
N LEU A 101 0.15 23.43 34.63
CA LEU A 101 -0.21 23.21 36.04
C LEU A 101 0.53 24.26 36.86
N ASP A 102 -0.22 25.25 37.34
CA ASP A 102 0.24 26.17 38.36
C ASP A 102 0.69 25.37 39.59
N SER A 103 1.91 25.63 40.06
CA SER A 103 2.23 25.32 41.46
C SER A 103 1.39 26.26 42.34
N PRO A 104 0.85 25.81 43.48
CA PRO A 104 0.07 26.67 44.36
C PRO A 104 0.94 27.86 44.78
N SER A 105 0.51 29.07 44.41
CA SER A 105 1.18 30.30 44.83
C SER A 105 1.05 30.47 46.36
N PRO A 106 2.09 30.96 47.07
CA PRO A 106 1.97 31.31 48.48
C PRO A 106 0.96 32.47 48.65
N PRO A 107 0.34 32.62 49.85
CA PRO A 107 -0.75 33.56 50.05
C PRO A 107 -0.26 34.99 49.89
N ARG A 108 -0.77 35.73 48.91
CA ARG A 108 -0.49 37.16 48.76
C ARG A 108 -1.49 37.96 49.58
N ALA A 109 -0.94 38.65 50.58
CA ALA A 109 -1.64 39.63 51.40
C ALA A 109 -2.12 40.86 50.58
N THR A 110 -3.38 41.21 50.81
CA THR A 110 -4.01 42.56 50.93
C THR A 110 -3.54 43.74 50.04
N LYS A 111 -4.45 44.14 49.09
CA LYS A 111 -5.04 45.47 48.68
C LYS A 111 -4.42 46.82 49.18
N PRO A 112 -4.70 48.01 48.59
CA PRO A 112 -5.90 48.40 47.79
C PRO A 112 -5.74 49.35 46.56
N ASP A 113 -6.88 49.55 45.88
CA ASP A 113 -7.35 50.52 44.85
C ASP A 113 -6.55 51.80 44.56
N VAL A 114 -6.53 52.20 43.25
CA VAL A 114 -6.93 53.55 42.77
C VAL A 114 -7.47 53.48 41.32
N HIS A 115 -8.58 54.20 41.09
CA HIS A 115 -9.26 54.55 39.86
C HIS A 115 -8.39 55.02 38.67
N GLN A 116 -8.83 54.71 37.44
CA GLN A 116 -9.42 55.73 36.54
C GLN A 116 -10.04 55.10 35.29
N ALA A 117 -11.33 55.39 35.10
CA ALA A 117 -12.07 55.25 33.86
C ALA A 117 -12.14 56.62 33.19
N THR A 118 -11.87 56.71 31.89
CA THR A 118 -12.50 57.70 31.01
C THR A 118 -12.39 57.24 29.55
N LEU A 119 -13.52 56.99 28.90
CA LEU A 119 -13.83 57.45 27.55
C LEU A 119 -15.33 57.23 27.30
N ALA A 120 -15.98 58.31 26.86
CA ALA A 120 -17.42 58.47 26.77
C ALA A 120 -17.85 58.65 25.30
N VAL A 121 -18.98 58.02 24.92
CA VAL A 121 -20.11 58.51 24.08
C VAL A 121 -19.79 58.81 22.59
N ALA A 122 -20.51 58.30 21.57
CA ALA A 122 -21.97 58.33 21.36
C ALA A 122 -22.51 57.25 20.37
N SER A 123 -23.82 56.98 20.48
CA SER A 123 -24.70 56.05 19.73
C SER A 123 -25.37 56.71 18.47
N PRO A 124 -26.51 56.23 17.90
CA PRO A 124 -26.78 55.00 17.10
C PRO A 124 -27.61 55.20 15.77
N LEU A 125 -27.62 54.15 14.90
CA LEU A 125 -28.67 53.57 13.98
C LEU A 125 -29.47 54.44 12.95
N PRO A 126 -29.85 53.92 11.73
CA PRO A 126 -30.93 52.90 11.54
C PRO A 126 -30.75 51.91 10.33
N PRO A 127 -31.72 50.99 10.07
CA PRO A 127 -31.53 49.75 9.28
C PRO A 127 -32.19 49.74 7.88
N ALA A 128 -31.72 48.87 6.99
CA ALA A 128 -32.41 48.17 5.85
C ALA A 128 -31.29 47.62 4.92
N THR A 129 -31.35 46.53 4.14
CA THR A 129 -32.40 45.65 3.62
C THR A 129 -31.71 44.38 3.10
N VAL A 130 -32.36 43.21 3.19
CA VAL A 130 -31.91 41.96 2.57
C VAL A 130 -32.22 41.97 1.07
N GLY A 131 -31.19 41.81 0.22
CA GLY A 131 -31.29 41.65 -1.23
C GLY A 131 -30.74 40.30 -1.70
N LYS A 132 -31.47 39.65 -2.62
CA LYS A 132 -31.36 38.27 -3.08
C LYS A 132 -30.09 37.97 -3.91
N ILE A 133 -29.52 36.78 -3.73
CA ILE A 133 -28.46 36.18 -4.57
C ILE A 133 -29.15 35.30 -5.65
N PRO A 134 -28.76 35.37 -6.94
CA PRO A 134 -29.35 34.54 -8.00
C PRO A 134 -28.91 33.06 -7.93
N PRO A 135 -29.73 32.12 -8.44
CA PRO A 135 -29.49 30.69 -8.30
C PRO A 135 -28.38 30.18 -9.23
N ILE A 136 -27.48 29.36 -8.66
CA ILE A 136 -26.51 28.56 -9.39
C ILE A 136 -27.26 27.45 -10.15
N LEU A 137 -27.10 27.41 -11.47
CA LEU A 137 -27.53 26.30 -12.31
C LEU A 137 -26.72 25.04 -11.97
N VAL A 138 -27.41 23.99 -11.54
CA VAL A 138 -26.87 22.64 -11.38
C VAL A 138 -26.91 21.93 -12.74
N PRO A 139 -25.80 21.43 -13.31
CA PRO A 139 -25.88 20.43 -14.36
C PRO A 139 -26.34 19.10 -13.74
N ARG A 140 -27.45 18.57 -14.27
CA ARG A 140 -28.00 17.26 -13.93
C ARG A 140 -26.94 16.16 -14.06
N VAL A 141 -26.66 15.46 -12.96
CA VAL A 141 -26.04 14.12 -12.99
C VAL A 141 -27.14 13.09 -12.83
N HIS A 142 -27.26 12.16 -13.78
CA HIS A 142 -28.04 10.94 -13.63
C HIS A 142 -27.38 10.04 -12.56
N ALA A 143 -27.79 10.21 -11.30
CA ALA A 143 -27.35 9.40 -10.16
C ALA A 143 -28.56 8.74 -9.46
N THR A 144 -29.43 8.07 -10.22
CA THR A 144 -30.62 7.42 -9.65
C THR A 144 -30.27 6.24 -8.75
N ALA A 145 -29.17 5.51 -9.00
CA ALA A 145 -28.79 4.36 -8.19
C ALA A 145 -28.23 4.74 -6.81
N ALA A 146 -27.42 5.80 -6.74
CA ALA A 146 -26.86 6.31 -5.49
C ALA A 146 -27.96 6.93 -4.60
N LEU A 147 -28.94 7.61 -5.22
CA LEU A 147 -30.11 8.14 -4.52
C LEU A 147 -30.99 7.03 -3.94
N VAL A 148 -31.29 5.98 -4.71
CA VAL A 148 -32.09 4.83 -4.24
C VAL A 148 -31.36 4.04 -3.15
N ALA A 149 -30.04 3.87 -3.27
CA ALA A 149 -29.23 3.22 -2.24
C ALA A 149 -29.17 4.05 -0.95
N GLY A 150 -29.07 5.39 -1.07
CA GLY A 150 -29.15 6.32 0.05
C GLY A 150 -30.50 6.28 0.76
N GLU A 151 -31.59 6.25 0.01
CA GLU A 151 -32.97 6.17 0.55
C GLU A 151 -33.23 4.85 1.30
N ALA A 152 -32.76 3.73 0.74
CA ALA A 152 -32.88 2.41 1.35
C ALA A 152 -32.03 2.26 2.62
N ALA A 153 -30.82 2.82 2.62
CA ALA A 153 -29.95 2.84 3.79
C ALA A 153 -30.59 3.65 4.95
N LEU A 154 -31.24 4.77 4.63
CA LEU A 154 -31.99 5.57 5.61
C LEU A 154 -33.23 4.85 6.15
N GLN A 155 -33.97 4.14 5.30
CA GLN A 155 -35.10 3.31 5.75
C GLN A 155 -34.66 2.16 6.66
N VAL A 156 -33.60 1.44 6.28
CA VAL A 156 -33.01 0.38 7.10
C VAL A 156 -32.50 0.91 8.43
N ALA A 157 -31.85 2.08 8.44
CA ALA A 157 -31.39 2.73 9.66
C ALA A 157 -32.58 3.13 10.57
N SER A 158 -33.67 3.66 9.98
CA SER A 158 -34.86 4.04 10.74
C SER A 158 -35.62 2.86 11.34
N GLU A 159 -35.69 1.72 10.63
CA GLU A 159 -36.33 0.50 11.11
C GLU A 159 -35.48 -0.22 12.17
N ARG A 160 -34.14 -0.22 12.03
CA ARG A 160 -33.22 -0.73 13.06
C ARG A 160 -33.26 0.11 14.33
N ALA A 161 -33.43 1.42 14.21
CA ALA A 161 -33.62 2.32 15.34
C ALA A 161 -34.94 2.05 16.09
N ARG A 162 -36.00 1.65 15.40
CA ARG A 162 -37.29 1.25 16.02
C ARG A 162 -37.27 -0.15 16.63
N ALA A 163 -36.51 -1.08 16.06
CA ALA A 163 -36.43 -2.47 16.52
C ALA A 163 -35.40 -2.73 17.65
N GLY A 164 -34.69 -1.71 18.11
CA GLY A 164 -33.81 -1.81 19.28
C GLY A 164 -32.51 -2.61 19.06
N GLY A 165 -32.05 -2.79 17.81
CA GLY A 165 -30.66 -3.18 17.53
C GLY A 165 -30.38 -4.57 16.94
N PRO A 166 -31.23 -5.61 17.02
CA PRO A 166 -31.04 -6.83 16.22
C PRO A 166 -31.81 -6.80 14.89
N ASN A 167 -31.31 -7.52 13.88
CA ASN A 167 -31.87 -7.58 12.51
C ASN A 167 -33.38 -7.89 12.48
N SER A 168 -34.19 -6.91 12.08
CA SER A 168 -35.57 -7.17 11.68
C SER A 168 -35.57 -7.84 10.31
N GLY A 169 -36.35 -8.91 10.13
CA GLY A 169 -36.50 -9.63 8.86
C GLY A 169 -36.91 -8.74 7.67
N LEU A 170 -37.44 -7.55 7.96
CA LEU A 170 -37.83 -6.51 7.00
C LEU A 170 -36.64 -5.79 6.33
N THR A 171 -35.43 -5.91 6.89
CA THR A 171 -34.21 -5.29 6.34
C THR A 171 -33.87 -5.86 4.96
N MET A 172 -34.12 -7.17 4.78
CA MET A 172 -33.95 -7.87 3.50
C MET A 172 -34.97 -7.40 2.46
N ASP A 173 -36.21 -7.14 2.85
CA ASP A 173 -37.27 -6.69 1.93
C ASP A 173 -37.06 -5.25 1.46
N ILE A 174 -36.60 -4.36 2.34
CA ILE A 174 -36.24 -2.97 2.01
C ILE A 174 -35.03 -2.94 1.06
N MET A 175 -34.01 -3.75 1.34
CA MET A 175 -32.84 -3.91 0.46
C MET A 175 -33.21 -4.54 -0.89
N ALA A 176 -34.12 -5.52 -0.92
CA ALA A 176 -34.61 -6.13 -2.15
C ALA A 176 -35.42 -5.15 -3.01
N ALA A 177 -36.34 -4.37 -2.41
CA ALA A 177 -37.11 -3.35 -3.12
C ALA A 177 -36.22 -2.23 -3.68
N ALA A 178 -35.16 -1.86 -2.95
CA ALA A 178 -34.14 -0.92 -3.41
C ALA A 178 -33.31 -1.48 -4.56
N MET A 179 -32.89 -2.75 -4.48
CA MET A 179 -32.19 -3.44 -5.56
C MET A 179 -33.04 -3.52 -6.83
N VAL A 180 -34.35 -3.77 -6.72
CA VAL A 180 -35.28 -3.76 -7.88
C VAL A 180 -35.37 -2.38 -8.53
N LYS A 181 -35.45 -1.30 -7.74
CA LYS A 181 -35.41 0.10 -8.24
C LYS A 181 -34.08 0.44 -8.91
N VAL A 182 -32.96 -0.02 -8.34
CA VAL A 182 -31.63 0.14 -8.94
C VAL A 182 -31.53 -0.66 -10.26
N GLN A 183 -32.05 -1.89 -10.30
CA GLN A 183 -32.13 -2.73 -11.52
C GLN A 183 -33.01 -2.13 -12.62
N GLN A 184 -34.13 -1.48 -12.26
CA GLN A 184 -35.00 -0.79 -13.22
C GLN A 184 -34.34 0.49 -13.77
N SER A 185 -33.61 1.23 -12.93
CA SER A 185 -32.92 2.46 -13.35
C SER A 185 -31.66 2.22 -14.20
N THR A 186 -31.03 1.05 -14.06
CA THR A 186 -29.83 0.66 -14.82
C THR A 186 -30.15 0.06 -16.20
N ARG A 187 -31.41 -0.33 -16.45
CA ARG A 187 -31.84 -0.84 -17.77
C ARG A 187 -31.95 0.22 -18.85
N LEU A 188 -31.92 1.51 -18.52
CA LEU A 188 -32.16 2.56 -19.51
C LEU A 188 -30.91 3.07 -20.23
N HIS A 189 -29.69 2.92 -19.70
CA HIS A 189 -28.48 3.56 -20.28
C HIS A 189 -27.25 2.63 -20.40
N ALA A 190 -27.45 1.37 -20.76
CA ALA A 190 -26.34 0.47 -21.07
C ALA A 190 -26.02 0.49 -22.58
N SER A 191 -25.04 1.28 -23.02
CA SER A 191 -24.50 1.10 -24.37
C SER A 191 -23.76 -0.24 -24.42
N ARG A 192 -24.04 -1.05 -25.45
CA ARG A 192 -23.43 -2.39 -25.65
C ARG A 192 -21.90 -2.36 -25.66
N LYS A 193 -21.27 -1.20 -25.88
CA LYS A 193 -19.81 -1.02 -25.90
C LYS A 193 -19.19 -0.98 -24.50
N TRP A 194 -19.82 -0.28 -23.54
CA TRP A 194 -19.29 -0.17 -22.17
C TRP A 194 -19.35 -1.51 -21.42
N LEU A 195 -20.45 -2.25 -21.61
CA LEU A 195 -20.60 -3.63 -21.12
C LEU A 195 -19.49 -4.57 -21.64
N ARG A 196 -19.03 -4.39 -22.90
CA ARG A 196 -17.95 -5.21 -23.48
C ARG A 196 -16.58 -4.89 -22.86
N VAL A 197 -16.32 -3.63 -22.51
CA VAL A 197 -15.04 -3.21 -21.93
C VAL A 197 -14.91 -3.70 -20.48
N VAL A 198 -15.97 -3.53 -19.69
CA VAL A 198 -16.00 -4.05 -18.30
C VAL A 198 -15.89 -5.58 -18.31
N ALA A 199 -16.58 -6.25 -19.23
CA ALA A 199 -16.44 -7.69 -19.42
C ALA A 199 -15.00 -8.07 -19.80
N ALA A 200 -14.34 -7.35 -20.70
CA ALA A 200 -12.98 -7.65 -21.14
C ALA A 200 -11.93 -7.48 -20.02
N VAL A 201 -12.04 -6.41 -19.21
CA VAL A 201 -11.13 -6.16 -18.08
C VAL A 201 -11.36 -7.17 -16.94
N GLY A 202 -12.62 -7.50 -16.66
CA GLY A 202 -12.96 -8.58 -15.73
C GLY A 202 -12.40 -9.93 -16.18
N VAL A 203 -12.50 -10.25 -17.47
CA VAL A 203 -11.93 -11.48 -18.06
C VAL A 203 -10.40 -11.48 -17.94
N ALA A 204 -9.72 -10.36 -18.20
CA ALA A 204 -8.26 -10.27 -18.07
C ALA A 204 -7.79 -10.43 -16.60
N GLY A 205 -8.48 -9.81 -15.64
CA GLY A 205 -8.20 -9.98 -14.22
C GLY A 205 -8.43 -11.42 -13.73
N LEU A 206 -9.52 -12.06 -14.19
CA LEU A 206 -9.80 -13.46 -13.92
C LEU A 206 -8.79 -14.42 -14.56
N LEU A 207 -8.24 -14.08 -15.74
CA LEU A 207 -7.17 -14.86 -16.38
C LEU A 207 -5.87 -14.79 -15.57
N VAL A 208 -5.47 -13.60 -15.09
CA VAL A 208 -4.25 -13.45 -14.28
C VAL A 208 -4.38 -14.13 -12.92
N ALA A 209 -5.50 -13.92 -12.22
CA ALA A 209 -5.79 -14.60 -10.96
C ALA A 209 -5.93 -16.12 -11.17
N GLY A 210 -6.49 -16.55 -12.29
CA GLY A 210 -6.61 -17.95 -12.68
C GLY A 210 -5.25 -18.61 -12.96
N VAL A 211 -4.34 -17.92 -13.64
CA VAL A 211 -2.96 -18.40 -13.88
C VAL A 211 -2.19 -18.48 -12.57
N MET A 212 -2.25 -17.44 -11.73
CA MET A 212 -1.58 -17.42 -10.43
C MET A 212 -2.16 -18.49 -9.49
N GLY A 213 -3.47 -18.62 -9.45
CA GLY A 213 -4.18 -19.67 -8.73
C GLY A 213 -3.84 -21.07 -9.24
N ALA A 214 -3.68 -21.27 -10.56
CA ALA A 214 -3.28 -22.54 -11.14
C ALA A 214 -1.83 -22.91 -10.80
N VAL A 215 -0.93 -21.93 -10.71
CA VAL A 215 0.46 -22.15 -10.28
C VAL A 215 0.53 -22.54 -8.81
N ILE A 216 -0.17 -21.80 -7.94
CA ILE A 216 -0.27 -22.11 -6.51
C ILE A 216 -0.90 -23.49 -6.31
N TRP A 217 -2.00 -23.77 -7.02
CA TRP A 217 -2.69 -25.05 -6.97
C TRP A 217 -1.80 -26.20 -7.45
N LYS A 218 -1.03 -26.01 -8.53
CA LYS A 218 -0.10 -27.02 -9.04
C LYS A 218 0.99 -27.34 -8.01
N GLN A 219 1.58 -26.33 -7.38
CA GLN A 219 2.58 -26.54 -6.32
C GLN A 219 1.99 -27.23 -5.09
N HIS A 220 0.81 -26.78 -4.65
CA HIS A 220 0.12 -27.37 -3.50
C HIS A 220 -0.26 -28.83 -3.78
N ARG A 221 -0.66 -29.15 -5.01
CA ARG A 221 -0.97 -30.51 -5.46
C ARG A 221 0.27 -31.40 -5.49
N GLU A 222 1.42 -30.89 -5.92
CA GLU A 222 2.69 -31.62 -5.94
C GLU A 222 3.14 -31.99 -4.52
N ILE A 223 3.12 -31.02 -3.60
CA ILE A 223 3.47 -31.22 -2.18
C ILE A 223 2.49 -32.21 -1.54
N ASN A 224 1.19 -32.02 -1.72
CA ASN A 224 0.19 -32.91 -1.16
C ASN A 224 0.31 -34.34 -1.72
N ARG A 225 0.69 -34.49 -3.00
CA ARG A 225 0.97 -35.79 -3.61
C ARG A 225 2.16 -36.48 -2.96
N LEU A 226 3.27 -35.77 -2.77
CA LEU A 226 4.47 -36.31 -2.10
C LEU A 226 4.19 -36.69 -0.65
N VAL A 227 3.48 -35.84 0.09
CA VAL A 227 3.06 -36.12 1.47
C VAL A 227 2.10 -37.31 1.54
N SER A 228 1.14 -37.42 0.62
CA SER A 228 0.22 -38.56 0.58
C SER A 228 0.92 -39.87 0.23
N MET A 229 1.90 -39.82 -0.68
CA MET A 229 2.66 -40.99 -1.10
C MET A 229 3.59 -41.46 0.01
N LYS A 230 4.26 -40.53 0.71
CA LYS A 230 5.02 -40.83 1.93
C LYS A 230 4.13 -41.48 2.99
N GLY A 231 2.98 -40.88 3.31
CA GLY A 231 2.06 -41.43 4.30
C GLY A 231 1.45 -42.78 3.92
N ALA A 232 1.35 -43.11 2.62
CA ALA A 232 0.94 -44.44 2.17
C ALA A 232 2.03 -45.48 2.38
N LEU A 233 3.27 -45.16 1.98
CA LEU A 233 4.46 -46.00 2.21
C LEU A 233 4.68 -46.26 3.71
N ASP A 234 4.59 -45.23 4.55
CA ASP A 234 4.77 -45.36 6.01
C ASP A 234 3.75 -46.35 6.62
N ARG A 235 2.49 -46.29 6.19
CA ARG A 235 1.45 -47.22 6.65
C ARG A 235 1.67 -48.65 6.19
N GLU A 236 2.13 -48.84 4.94
CA GLU A 236 2.43 -50.19 4.42
C GLU A 236 3.65 -50.81 5.10
N ILE A 237 4.71 -50.02 5.34
CA ILE A 237 5.88 -50.46 6.10
C ILE A 237 5.48 -50.88 7.51
N GLU A 238 4.64 -50.09 8.18
CA GLU A 238 4.16 -50.40 9.53
C GLU A 238 3.27 -51.66 9.57
N GLN A 239 2.44 -51.88 8.55
CA GLN A 239 1.65 -53.10 8.42
C GLN A 239 2.51 -54.34 8.22
N VAL A 240 3.53 -54.26 7.34
CA VAL A 240 4.47 -55.37 7.12
C VAL A 240 5.26 -55.66 8.39
N HIS A 241 5.73 -54.64 9.12
CA HIS A 241 6.41 -54.83 10.40
C HIS A 241 5.53 -55.54 11.44
N ARG A 242 4.29 -55.10 11.63
CA ARG A 242 3.35 -55.75 12.57
C ARG A 242 2.98 -57.18 12.16
N ALA A 243 2.98 -57.47 10.86
CA ALA A 243 2.77 -58.83 10.36
C ALA A 243 4.00 -59.72 10.65
N MET A 244 5.21 -59.20 10.45
CA MET A 244 6.45 -59.91 10.77
C MET A 244 6.58 -60.23 12.26
N GLU A 245 6.17 -59.33 13.16
CA GLU A 245 6.21 -59.55 14.62
C GLU A 245 5.30 -60.69 15.11
N ARG A 246 4.30 -61.09 14.32
CA ARG A 246 3.31 -62.11 14.70
C ARG A 246 3.42 -63.40 13.89
N GLU A 247 4.23 -63.41 12.84
CA GLU A 247 4.36 -64.53 11.93
C GLU A 247 5.46 -65.48 12.44
N THR A 248 5.17 -66.78 12.42
CA THR A 248 6.06 -67.83 12.92
C THR A 248 6.48 -68.83 11.84
N ASP A 249 5.90 -68.72 10.64
CA ASP A 249 6.24 -69.52 9.46
C ASP A 249 7.39 -68.88 8.67
N ASP A 250 8.50 -69.61 8.52
CA ASP A 250 9.72 -69.12 7.86
C ASP A 250 9.49 -68.73 6.38
N GLY A 251 8.58 -69.42 5.68
CA GLY A 251 8.27 -69.15 4.27
C GLY A 251 7.53 -67.82 4.08
N ARG A 252 6.56 -67.54 4.96
CA ARG A 252 5.83 -66.26 4.98
C ARG A 252 6.69 -65.11 5.51
N LEU A 253 7.59 -65.37 6.44
CA LEU A 253 8.54 -64.36 6.92
C LEU A 253 9.43 -63.87 5.77
N ALA A 254 9.94 -64.78 4.93
CA ALA A 254 10.73 -64.43 3.75
C ALA A 254 9.95 -63.59 2.72
N GLU A 255 8.65 -63.86 2.53
CA GLU A 255 7.79 -63.06 1.65
C GLU A 255 7.59 -61.63 2.20
N LEU A 256 7.39 -61.49 3.51
CA LEU A 256 7.28 -60.19 4.18
C LEU A 256 8.59 -59.39 4.12
N GLU A 257 9.74 -60.05 4.27
CA GLU A 257 11.06 -59.44 4.12
C GLU A 257 11.28 -58.93 2.68
N GLN A 258 10.93 -59.73 1.67
CA GLN A 258 11.02 -59.32 0.27
C GLN A 258 10.13 -58.10 -0.02
N ARG A 259 8.93 -58.07 0.56
CA ARG A 259 8.00 -56.94 0.42
C ARG A 259 8.51 -55.68 1.11
N LEU A 260 9.11 -55.81 2.29
CA LEU A 260 9.76 -54.69 2.99
C LEU A 260 10.94 -54.13 2.19
N ALA A 261 11.75 -55.00 1.57
CA ALA A 261 12.85 -54.60 0.71
C ALA A 261 12.36 -53.85 -0.53
N GLN A 262 11.25 -54.28 -1.14
CA GLN A 262 10.65 -53.62 -2.29
C GLN A 262 10.08 -52.24 -1.95
N LEU A 263 9.39 -52.11 -0.81
CA LEU A 263 8.86 -50.82 -0.32
C LEU A 263 9.99 -49.83 -0.03
N SER A 264 11.04 -50.31 0.66
CA SER A 264 12.22 -49.51 0.96
C SER A 264 12.97 -49.06 -0.31
N GLY A 265 13.12 -49.94 -1.29
CA GLY A 265 13.73 -49.62 -2.58
C GLY A 265 12.93 -48.56 -3.38
N THR A 266 11.60 -48.64 -3.35
CA THR A 266 10.71 -47.67 -4.00
C THR A 266 10.82 -46.29 -3.34
N ALA A 267 10.86 -46.24 -2.00
CA ALA A 267 11.07 -45.00 -1.25
C ALA A 267 12.44 -44.38 -1.56
N GLN A 268 13.50 -45.18 -1.56
CA GLN A 268 14.87 -44.74 -1.86
C GLN A 268 14.99 -44.16 -3.27
N THR A 269 14.42 -44.84 -4.26
CA THR A 269 14.46 -44.40 -5.67
C THR A 269 13.72 -43.08 -5.86
N THR A 270 12.57 -42.92 -5.20
CA THR A 270 11.79 -41.68 -5.22
C THR A 270 12.57 -40.51 -4.60
N LEU A 271 13.23 -40.73 -3.47
CA LEU A 271 14.06 -39.72 -2.80
C LEU A 271 15.25 -39.30 -3.68
N VAL A 272 15.90 -40.26 -4.34
CA VAL A 272 17.00 -39.98 -5.28
C VAL A 272 16.52 -39.14 -6.46
N GLN A 273 15.35 -39.44 -7.03
CA GLN A 273 14.80 -38.67 -8.14
C GLN A 273 14.47 -37.23 -7.75
N VAL A 274 13.83 -37.02 -6.59
CA VAL A 274 13.53 -35.67 -6.07
C VAL A 274 14.83 -34.90 -5.79
N ALA A 275 15.82 -35.55 -5.18
CA ALA A 275 17.12 -34.94 -4.91
C ALA A 275 17.90 -34.57 -6.19
N GLN A 276 17.85 -35.42 -7.23
CA GLN A 276 18.45 -35.13 -8.53
C GLN A 276 17.76 -33.96 -9.23
N GLN A 277 16.42 -33.91 -9.17
CA GLN A 277 15.64 -32.81 -9.73
C GLN A 277 15.93 -31.47 -9.02
N ASP A 278 16.03 -31.49 -7.69
CA ASP A 278 16.39 -30.32 -6.91
C ASP A 278 17.83 -29.87 -7.20
N ARG A 279 18.77 -30.81 -7.36
CA ARG A 279 20.16 -30.51 -7.73
C ARG A 279 20.29 -29.91 -9.13
N ALA A 280 19.65 -30.51 -10.13
CA ALA A 280 19.65 -29.97 -11.50
C ALA A 280 19.01 -28.58 -11.54
N ARG A 281 17.94 -28.36 -10.75
CA ARG A 281 17.31 -27.05 -10.59
C ARG A 281 18.24 -26.05 -9.89
N ALA A 282 19.00 -26.46 -8.88
CA ALA A 282 19.97 -25.62 -8.17
C ALA A 282 21.16 -25.22 -9.07
N GLU A 283 21.71 -26.15 -9.86
CA GLU A 283 22.79 -25.90 -10.80
C GLU A 283 22.35 -24.95 -11.94
N ALA A 284 21.14 -25.15 -12.49
CA ALA A 284 20.53 -24.19 -13.41
C ALA A 284 20.28 -22.82 -12.76
N LEU A 285 19.87 -22.80 -11.49
CA LEU A 285 19.68 -21.59 -10.68
C LEU A 285 20.99 -20.80 -10.52
N GLN A 286 22.12 -21.50 -10.39
CA GLN A 286 23.43 -20.93 -10.16
C GLN A 286 23.98 -20.30 -11.43
N ASN A 287 24.04 -21.04 -12.54
CA ASN A 287 24.56 -20.55 -13.82
C ASN A 287 23.77 -19.34 -14.33
N GLN A 288 22.45 -19.41 -14.29
CA GLN A 288 21.58 -18.30 -14.68
C GLN A 288 21.56 -17.18 -13.63
N GLY A 289 21.98 -17.49 -12.40
CA GLY A 289 22.13 -16.55 -11.31
C GLY A 289 23.28 -15.60 -11.54
N ASP A 290 24.38 -16.08 -12.11
CA ASP A 290 25.58 -15.29 -12.38
C ASP A 290 25.33 -14.25 -13.47
N GLU A 291 24.66 -14.63 -14.57
CA GLU A 291 24.29 -13.69 -15.64
C GLU A 291 23.32 -12.60 -15.16
N LEU A 292 22.28 -13.01 -14.43
CA LEU A 292 21.28 -12.08 -13.90
C LEU A 292 21.90 -11.15 -12.85
N GLU A 293 22.80 -11.67 -12.02
CA GLU A 293 23.56 -10.88 -11.05
C GLU A 293 24.43 -9.82 -11.73
N LEU A 294 25.09 -10.16 -12.85
CA LEU A 294 25.83 -9.18 -13.65
C LEU A 294 24.91 -8.12 -14.27
N ALA A 295 23.72 -8.51 -14.75
CA ALA A 295 22.74 -7.56 -15.27
C ALA A 295 22.23 -6.60 -14.18
N ILE A 296 21.90 -7.11 -12.98
CA ILE A 296 21.50 -6.29 -11.84
C ILE A 296 22.65 -5.35 -11.44
N LYS A 297 23.89 -5.85 -11.34
CA LYS A 297 25.06 -5.02 -11.02
C LYS A 297 25.26 -3.89 -12.02
N ARG A 298 25.09 -4.15 -13.32
CA ARG A 298 25.15 -3.12 -14.37
C ARG A 298 24.06 -2.06 -14.17
N ILE A 299 22.83 -2.46 -13.86
CA ILE A 299 21.74 -1.52 -13.59
C ILE A 299 22.03 -0.71 -12.33
N LEU A 300 22.36 -1.35 -11.21
CA LEU A 300 22.62 -0.69 -9.93
C LEU A 300 23.83 0.25 -9.97
N ALA A 301 24.85 -0.07 -10.76
CA ALA A 301 26.00 0.81 -10.96
C ALA A 301 25.61 2.18 -11.54
N LYS A 302 24.53 2.27 -12.33
CA LYS A 302 24.02 3.54 -12.84
C LYS A 302 23.37 4.43 -11.77
N PHE A 303 23.12 3.88 -10.58
CA PHE A 303 22.51 4.57 -9.46
C PHE A 303 23.50 4.92 -8.34
N ASP A 304 24.80 4.75 -8.57
CA ASP A 304 25.84 4.86 -7.51
C ASP A 304 25.53 3.99 -6.27
N ALA A 305 24.69 2.96 -6.46
CA ALA A 305 24.25 2.10 -5.38
C ALA A 305 25.39 1.12 -5.06
N LYS A 306 26.06 1.30 -3.91
CA LYS A 306 27.09 0.37 -3.43
C LYS A 306 26.48 -1.03 -3.32
N THR A 307 27.02 -1.97 -4.11
CA THR A 307 26.44 -3.30 -4.25
C THR A 307 26.63 -4.12 -2.98
N TYR A 308 25.61 -4.15 -2.14
CA TYR A 308 25.48 -5.17 -1.10
C TYR A 308 25.03 -6.49 -1.72
N ALA A 309 25.40 -7.62 -1.08
CA ALA A 309 25.04 -8.95 -1.53
C ALA A 309 23.53 -9.07 -1.83
N ILE A 310 23.19 -9.35 -3.08
CA ILE A 310 21.80 -9.45 -3.55
C ILE A 310 21.16 -10.69 -2.90
N PRO A 311 20.02 -10.55 -2.18
CA PRO A 311 19.37 -11.68 -1.53
C PRO A 311 19.00 -12.79 -2.54
N PRO A 312 19.23 -14.08 -2.24
CA PRO A 312 18.86 -15.19 -3.13
C PRO A 312 17.37 -15.19 -3.52
N LEU A 313 16.49 -14.86 -2.56
CA LEU A 313 15.05 -14.72 -2.80
C LEU A 313 14.73 -13.66 -3.85
N PHE A 314 15.48 -12.54 -3.86
CA PHE A 314 15.29 -11.51 -4.87
C PHE A 314 15.72 -11.99 -6.26
N LYS A 315 16.83 -12.72 -6.34
CA LYS A 315 17.31 -13.31 -7.60
C LYS A 315 16.28 -14.29 -8.18
N GLU A 316 15.67 -15.10 -7.35
CA GLU A 316 14.61 -16.03 -7.76
C GLU A 316 13.36 -15.29 -8.26
N THR A 317 12.89 -14.29 -7.50
CA THR A 317 11.74 -13.47 -7.90
C THR A 317 12.01 -12.74 -9.22
N LEU A 318 13.18 -12.12 -9.37
CA LEU A 318 13.56 -11.43 -10.60
C LEU A 318 13.61 -12.39 -11.79
N ARG A 319 14.20 -13.57 -11.64
CA ARG A 319 14.21 -14.58 -12.71
C ARG A 319 12.81 -14.95 -13.12
N ARG A 320 11.93 -15.20 -12.16
CA ARG A 320 10.53 -15.52 -12.43
C ARG A 320 9.86 -14.40 -13.25
N GLU A 321 10.07 -13.13 -12.88
CA GLU A 321 9.53 -12.00 -13.65
C GLU A 321 10.13 -11.91 -15.05
N VAL A 322 11.44 -12.14 -15.23
CA VAL A 322 12.10 -12.18 -16.55
C VAL A 322 11.49 -13.29 -17.42
N ASP A 323 11.33 -14.50 -16.89
CA ASP A 323 10.73 -15.62 -17.62
C ASP A 323 9.27 -15.35 -18.00
N LEU A 324 8.50 -14.73 -17.10
CA LEU A 324 7.12 -14.34 -17.35
C LEU A 324 7.02 -13.32 -18.49
N LEU A 325 7.85 -12.27 -18.46
CA LEU A 325 7.88 -11.26 -19.50
C LEU A 325 8.38 -11.82 -20.83
N ALA A 326 9.44 -12.65 -20.81
CA ALA A 326 10.01 -13.27 -22.01
C ALA A 326 9.02 -14.19 -22.74
N ARG A 327 8.15 -14.87 -21.99
CA ARG A 327 7.12 -15.77 -22.53
C ARG A 327 5.81 -15.05 -22.87
N ALA A 328 5.68 -13.76 -22.54
CA ALA A 328 4.47 -13.01 -22.80
C ALA A 328 4.27 -12.82 -24.31
N GLY A 329 3.11 -13.26 -24.83
CA GLY A 329 2.80 -13.20 -26.26
C GLY A 329 2.79 -11.77 -26.83
N ASN A 330 2.71 -10.75 -25.99
CA ASN A 330 2.71 -9.34 -26.38
C ASN A 330 4.07 -8.65 -26.21
N LEU A 331 5.15 -9.37 -25.86
CA LEU A 331 6.45 -8.77 -25.55
C LEU A 331 6.97 -7.81 -26.62
N LYS A 332 6.94 -8.22 -27.90
CA LYS A 332 7.35 -7.38 -29.04
C LYS A 332 6.51 -6.10 -29.17
N TYR A 333 5.21 -6.21 -28.90
CA TYR A 333 4.30 -5.06 -28.93
C TYR A 333 4.61 -4.06 -27.81
N VAL A 334 4.89 -4.55 -26.59
CA VAL A 334 5.30 -3.70 -25.48
C VAL A 334 6.64 -3.02 -25.79
N TYR A 335 7.62 -3.77 -26.32
CA TYR A 335 8.91 -3.21 -26.75
C TYR A 335 8.76 -2.10 -27.80
N GLY A 336 7.87 -2.30 -28.79
CA GLY A 336 7.55 -1.27 -29.78
C GLY A 336 6.94 0.00 -29.17
N ARG A 337 6.03 -0.13 -28.19
CA ARG A 337 5.49 1.03 -27.44
C ARG A 337 6.57 1.73 -26.63
N ARG A 338 7.41 0.97 -25.93
CA ARG A 338 8.59 1.49 -25.22
C ARG A 338 9.43 2.34 -26.16
N ASN A 339 9.83 1.81 -27.33
CA ASN A 339 10.68 2.53 -28.28
C ASN A 339 10.05 3.82 -28.82
N ARG A 340 8.71 3.86 -28.98
CA ARG A 340 8.00 5.07 -29.39
C ARG A 340 8.12 6.19 -28.35
N HIS A 341 8.04 5.85 -27.06
CA HIS A 341 8.05 6.83 -25.98
C HIS A 341 9.44 7.09 -25.40
N TRP A 342 10.41 6.20 -25.64
CA TRP A 342 11.75 6.24 -25.02
C TRP A 342 12.50 7.57 -25.22
N PRO A 343 12.55 8.18 -26.42
CA PRO A 343 13.30 9.44 -26.60
C PRO A 343 12.80 10.58 -25.70
N LEU A 344 11.48 10.68 -25.54
CA LEU A 344 10.85 11.69 -24.68
C LEU A 344 11.13 11.40 -23.20
N ILE A 345 11.09 10.12 -22.83
CA ILE A 345 11.38 9.65 -21.48
C ILE A 345 12.83 9.96 -21.11
N THR A 346 13.79 9.60 -21.96
CA THR A 346 15.22 9.82 -21.69
C THR A 346 15.55 11.29 -21.65
N GLU A 347 14.93 12.12 -22.48
CA GLU A 347 15.07 13.57 -22.39
C GLU A 347 14.54 14.12 -21.06
N ALA A 348 13.32 13.74 -20.66
CA ALA A 348 12.70 14.21 -19.43
C ALA A 348 13.46 13.76 -18.17
N PHE A 349 13.92 12.52 -18.14
CA PHE A 349 14.70 11.95 -17.03
C PHE A 349 16.11 12.55 -16.99
N GLY A 350 16.77 12.68 -18.16
CA GLY A 350 18.09 13.28 -18.28
C GLY A 350 18.15 14.73 -17.81
N LYS A 351 17.09 15.54 -18.04
CA LYS A 351 16.98 16.91 -17.51
C LYS A 351 17.02 17.00 -15.98
N LEU A 352 16.66 15.92 -15.28
CA LEU A 352 16.69 15.83 -13.82
C LEU A 352 17.85 14.96 -13.30
N GLY A 353 18.77 14.55 -14.17
CA GLY A 353 19.87 13.65 -13.81
C GLY A 353 19.42 12.25 -13.41
N LEU A 354 18.22 11.81 -13.81
CA LEU A 354 17.68 10.50 -13.48
C LEU A 354 18.16 9.45 -14.48
N PRO A 355 18.61 8.27 -14.03
CA PRO A 355 18.91 7.15 -14.92
C PRO A 355 17.65 6.67 -15.66
N GLU A 356 17.80 6.35 -16.95
CA GLU A 356 16.68 5.93 -17.81
C GLU A 356 16.05 4.61 -17.37
N GLU A 357 16.78 3.75 -16.65
CA GLU A 357 16.26 2.49 -16.10
C GLU A 357 15.10 2.68 -15.14
N MET A 358 15.03 3.84 -14.46
CA MET A 358 13.89 4.17 -13.61
C MET A 358 12.57 4.20 -14.39
N ALA A 359 12.64 4.51 -15.69
CA ALA A 359 11.46 4.63 -16.52
C ALA A 359 10.78 3.29 -16.82
N TYR A 360 11.41 2.14 -16.53
CA TYR A 360 10.73 0.85 -16.63
C TYR A 360 9.59 0.68 -15.61
N ILE A 361 9.41 1.63 -14.68
CA ILE A 361 8.14 1.80 -13.95
C ILE A 361 6.95 1.87 -14.92
N ALA A 362 7.06 2.61 -16.04
CA ALA A 362 6.02 2.66 -17.07
C ALA A 362 5.69 1.28 -17.67
N TRP A 363 6.66 0.35 -17.69
CA TRP A 363 6.40 -1.03 -18.08
C TRP A 363 5.51 -1.71 -17.04
N ALA A 364 5.90 -1.63 -15.76
CA ALA A 364 5.21 -2.28 -14.65
C ALA A 364 3.79 -1.75 -14.43
N GLU A 365 3.57 -0.44 -14.64
CA GLU A 365 2.26 0.20 -14.49
C GLU A 365 1.30 -0.15 -15.63
N THR A 366 1.71 0.09 -16.88
CA THR A 366 0.77 -0.01 -18.02
C THR A 366 1.37 -0.59 -19.29
N GLN A 367 2.61 -1.07 -19.25
CA GLN A 367 3.34 -1.52 -20.43
C GLN A 367 3.48 -0.39 -21.46
N PHE A 368 3.78 0.83 -21.00
CA PHE A 368 3.89 2.05 -21.80
C PHE A 368 2.59 2.52 -22.47
N ASP A 369 1.42 2.15 -21.94
CA ASP A 369 0.14 2.64 -22.41
C ASP A 369 -0.18 4.03 -21.83
N ALA A 370 -0.04 5.07 -22.65
CA ALA A 370 -0.23 6.46 -22.25
C ALA A 370 -1.68 6.88 -22.03
N GLU A 371 -2.65 6.05 -22.42
CA GLU A 371 -4.09 6.35 -22.30
C GLU A 371 -4.78 5.46 -21.25
N LYS A 372 -4.00 4.61 -20.56
CA LYS A 372 -4.55 3.64 -19.61
C LYS A 372 -5.27 4.32 -18.46
N VAL A 373 -6.47 3.85 -18.16
CA VAL A 373 -7.25 4.27 -16.99
C VAL A 373 -7.46 3.05 -16.08
N SER A 374 -7.09 3.17 -14.80
CA SER A 374 -7.39 2.14 -13.81
C SER A 374 -8.78 2.32 -13.19
N PRO A 375 -9.35 1.26 -12.60
CA PRO A 375 -10.59 1.34 -11.85
C PRO A 375 -10.56 2.35 -10.70
N ALA A 376 -9.39 2.55 -10.08
CA ALA A 376 -9.18 3.52 -9.01
C ALA A 376 -9.01 4.97 -9.50
N GLY A 377 -9.12 5.21 -10.81
CA GLY A 377 -9.04 6.54 -11.40
C GLY A 377 -7.62 7.07 -11.66
N ALA A 378 -6.59 6.24 -11.47
CA ALA A 378 -5.24 6.55 -11.91
C ALA A 378 -5.13 6.46 -13.44
N ARG A 379 -4.37 7.36 -14.06
CA ARG A 379 -4.34 7.50 -15.52
C ARG A 379 -2.93 7.61 -16.09
N GLY A 380 -2.86 7.25 -17.36
CA GLY A 380 -1.66 7.36 -18.18
C GLY A 380 -0.65 6.24 -17.94
N MET A 381 0.45 6.36 -18.67
CA MET A 381 1.62 5.48 -18.68
C MET A 381 2.19 5.21 -17.29
N TRP A 382 2.08 6.23 -16.43
CA TRP A 382 2.68 6.26 -15.10
C TRP A 382 1.68 6.00 -13.99
N GLN A 383 0.41 5.72 -14.33
CA GLN A 383 -0.71 5.51 -13.40
C GLN A 383 -0.75 6.54 -12.27
N MET A 384 -0.81 7.82 -12.61
CA MET A 384 -0.93 8.88 -11.62
C MET A 384 -2.38 9.08 -11.20
N THR A 385 -2.62 9.15 -9.88
CA THR A 385 -3.90 9.60 -9.32
C THR A 385 -4.13 11.08 -9.63
N ALA A 386 -5.37 11.56 -9.55
CA ALA A 386 -5.68 12.96 -9.81
C ALA A 386 -4.98 13.91 -8.81
N GLY A 387 -5.01 13.57 -7.52
CA GLY A 387 -4.34 14.35 -6.47
C GLY A 387 -2.83 14.46 -6.70
N THR A 388 -2.16 13.33 -6.94
CA THR A 388 -0.71 13.33 -7.22
C THR A 388 -0.38 14.08 -8.51
N ALA A 389 -1.22 14.01 -9.54
CA ALA A 389 -1.00 14.75 -10.77
C ALA A 389 -1.06 16.27 -10.53
N VAL A 390 -2.03 16.74 -9.75
CA VAL A 390 -2.16 18.16 -9.37
C VAL A 390 -0.97 18.61 -8.52
N GLU A 391 -0.53 17.81 -7.54
CA GLU A 391 0.67 18.08 -6.72
C GLU A 391 1.94 18.23 -7.59
N LEU A 392 2.01 17.48 -8.68
CA LEU A 392 3.12 17.54 -9.65
C LEU A 392 2.93 18.62 -10.72
N GLY A 393 1.90 19.46 -10.60
CA GLY A 393 1.65 20.61 -11.46
C GLY A 393 0.91 20.30 -12.77
N LEU A 394 0.21 19.16 -12.88
CA LEU A 394 -0.70 18.91 -13.98
C LEU A 394 -2.09 19.51 -13.71
N ARG A 395 -2.72 20.00 -14.78
CA ARG A 395 -4.14 20.37 -14.77
C ARG A 395 -5.02 19.13 -14.92
N VAL A 396 -5.89 18.91 -13.93
CA VAL A 396 -6.90 17.85 -13.93
C VAL A 396 -8.22 18.47 -13.52
N ASP A 397 -9.09 18.71 -14.50
CA ASP A 397 -10.46 19.19 -14.32
C ASP A 397 -11.42 18.56 -15.33
N ASP A 398 -12.69 18.95 -15.29
CA ASP A 398 -13.74 18.38 -16.15
C ASP A 398 -13.51 18.62 -17.65
N GLN A 399 -12.68 19.60 -18.02
CA GLN A 399 -12.40 19.94 -19.41
C GLN A 399 -11.06 19.36 -19.90
N VAL A 400 -10.06 19.28 -19.03
CA VAL A 400 -8.69 18.90 -19.37
C VAL A 400 -8.14 17.92 -18.34
N ASP A 401 -7.65 16.78 -18.80
CA ASP A 401 -6.90 15.84 -17.99
C ASP A 401 -5.50 15.62 -18.59
N GLU A 402 -4.54 16.41 -18.12
CA GLU A 402 -3.16 16.38 -18.62
C GLU A 402 -2.41 15.09 -18.27
N ARG A 403 -2.99 14.19 -17.46
CA ARG A 403 -2.42 12.86 -17.23
C ARG A 403 -2.42 11.98 -18.48
N LEU A 404 -3.20 12.34 -19.50
CA LEU A 404 -3.26 11.64 -20.80
C LEU A 404 -2.31 12.26 -21.83
N ASP A 405 -1.74 13.44 -21.55
CA ASP A 405 -0.70 14.05 -22.38
C ASP A 405 0.65 13.38 -22.07
N VAL A 406 1.20 12.64 -23.04
CA VAL A 406 2.42 11.82 -22.90
C VAL A 406 3.59 12.62 -22.34
N ASP A 407 3.75 13.86 -22.79
CA ASP A 407 4.88 14.72 -22.45
C ASP A 407 4.72 15.30 -21.04
N LYS A 408 3.53 15.81 -20.71
CA LYS A 408 3.24 16.32 -19.37
C LYS A 408 3.28 15.23 -18.31
N GLN A 409 2.68 14.07 -18.57
CA GLN A 409 2.66 12.96 -17.62
C GLN A 409 4.08 12.40 -17.37
N THR A 410 4.93 12.37 -18.40
CA THR A 410 6.31 11.86 -18.30
C THR A 410 7.20 12.81 -17.51
N ARG A 411 7.12 14.12 -17.77
CA ARG A 411 7.85 15.11 -16.96
C ARG A 411 7.40 15.11 -15.50
N ALA A 412 6.12 14.92 -15.24
CA ALA A 412 5.61 14.82 -13.88
C ALA A 412 6.09 13.55 -13.16
N ALA A 413 6.07 12.41 -13.84
CA ALA A 413 6.62 11.17 -13.29
C ALA A 413 8.12 11.31 -12.98
N ALA A 414 8.89 11.94 -13.87
CA ALA A 414 10.30 12.25 -13.63
C ALA A 414 10.47 13.13 -12.37
N ARG A 415 9.68 14.21 -12.21
CA ARG A 415 9.69 15.04 -10.99
C ARG A 415 9.36 14.22 -9.73
N LYS A 416 8.34 13.36 -9.79
CA LYS A 416 7.97 12.48 -8.66
C LYS A 416 9.15 11.59 -8.25
N LEU A 417 9.83 10.97 -9.21
CA LEU A 417 10.97 10.11 -8.94
C LEU A 417 12.18 10.88 -8.39
N ALA A 418 12.45 12.08 -8.90
CA ALA A 418 13.45 12.97 -8.33
C ALA A 418 13.13 13.36 -6.88
N ASN A 419 11.87 13.66 -6.57
CA ASN A 419 11.43 13.95 -5.21
C ASN A 419 11.64 12.75 -4.28
N LEU A 420 11.27 11.55 -4.73
CA LEU A 420 11.48 10.31 -3.95
C LEU A 420 12.98 10.06 -3.68
N LEU A 421 13.84 10.26 -4.68
CA LEU A 421 15.29 10.15 -4.48
C LEU A 421 15.82 11.23 -3.53
N SER A 422 15.28 12.46 -3.56
CA SER A 422 15.66 13.49 -2.58
C SER A 422 15.28 13.11 -1.15
N VAL A 423 14.21 12.32 -0.96
CA VAL A 423 13.76 11.85 0.36
C VAL A 423 14.62 10.69 0.87
N PHE A 424 14.91 9.70 0.01
CA PHE A 424 15.63 8.49 0.43
C PHE A 424 17.15 8.58 0.29
N GLY A 425 17.65 9.47 -0.57
CA GLY A 425 19.05 9.53 -0.99
C GLY A 425 19.18 9.22 -2.48
N SER A 426 20.15 9.86 -3.14
CA SER A 426 20.42 9.69 -4.57
C SER A 426 20.81 8.25 -4.96
N ASP A 427 21.36 7.49 -4.00
CA ASP A 427 21.76 6.09 -4.12
C ASP A 427 20.62 5.09 -3.81
N SER A 428 19.45 5.59 -3.39
CA SER A 428 18.34 4.79 -2.85
C SER A 428 17.25 4.47 -3.88
N PHE A 429 17.69 4.10 -5.09
CA PHE A 429 16.83 3.79 -6.24
C PHE A 429 15.71 2.78 -5.95
N MET A 430 16.04 1.66 -5.30
CA MET A 430 15.05 0.61 -5.04
C MET A 430 14.01 1.02 -4.00
N LEU A 431 14.38 1.89 -3.04
CA LEU A 431 13.41 2.48 -2.11
C LEU A 431 12.50 3.47 -2.83
N ALA A 432 13.02 4.23 -3.79
CA ALA A 432 12.20 5.12 -4.62
C ALA A 432 11.19 4.31 -5.47
N MET A 433 11.60 3.20 -6.10
CA MET A 433 10.67 2.33 -6.83
C MET A 433 9.61 1.70 -5.92
N ALA A 434 10.02 1.16 -4.76
CA ALA A 434 9.08 0.60 -3.80
C ALA A 434 8.05 1.64 -3.33
N SER A 435 8.51 2.87 -3.07
CA SER A 435 7.65 3.98 -2.66
C SER A 435 6.76 4.50 -3.77
N TYR A 436 7.18 4.37 -5.03
CA TYR A 436 6.33 4.71 -6.17
C TYR A 436 5.06 3.84 -6.18
N ASN A 437 5.21 2.53 -5.91
CA ASN A 437 4.10 1.57 -5.85
C ASN A 437 3.29 1.67 -4.54
N SER A 438 3.95 1.64 -3.37
CA SER A 438 3.24 1.63 -2.07
C SER A 438 2.76 3.02 -1.61
N GLY A 439 3.11 4.08 -2.35
CA GLY A 439 3.03 5.45 -1.88
C GLY A 439 4.19 5.83 -0.95
N GLU A 440 4.46 7.14 -0.86
CA GLU A 440 5.60 7.71 -0.12
C GLU A 440 5.59 7.34 1.38
N PHE A 441 4.41 7.24 1.98
CA PHE A 441 4.24 6.95 3.40
C PHE A 441 4.46 5.47 3.77
N GLY A 442 4.25 4.54 2.83
CA GLY A 442 4.34 3.11 3.11
C GLY A 442 5.76 2.68 3.47
N VAL A 443 6.73 3.00 2.60
CA VAL A 443 8.14 2.65 2.80
C VAL A 443 8.75 3.49 3.92
N ARG A 444 8.40 4.79 4.02
CA ARG A 444 8.90 5.67 5.09
C ARG A 444 8.49 5.20 6.48
N ARG A 445 7.23 4.79 6.66
CA ARG A 445 6.74 4.21 7.92
C ARG A 445 7.53 2.96 8.31
N VAL A 446 7.75 2.06 7.35
CA VAL A 446 8.55 0.84 7.58
C VAL A 446 9.99 1.18 7.99
N LEU A 447 10.61 2.17 7.34
CA LEU A 447 11.95 2.64 7.69
C LEU A 447 12.03 3.26 9.09
N VAL A 448 11.00 4.00 9.51
CA VAL A 448 10.89 4.55 10.87
C VAL A 448 10.73 3.44 11.90
N GLN A 449 9.86 2.47 11.64
CA GLN A 449 9.62 1.33 12.53
C GLN A 449 10.90 0.49 12.73
N VAL A 450 11.61 0.18 11.65
CA VAL A 450 12.89 -0.54 11.70
C VAL A 450 13.96 0.27 12.44
N ALA A 451 13.93 1.60 12.36
CA ALA A 451 14.87 2.46 13.09
C ALA A 451 14.63 2.51 14.61
N GLN A 452 13.45 2.08 15.08
CA GLN A 452 13.07 2.06 16.50
C GLN A 452 13.27 0.68 17.17
N GLU A 453 13.56 -0.38 16.41
CA GLU A 453 13.84 -1.72 16.96
C GLU A 453 15.16 -1.71 17.76
N LYS A 454 15.24 -2.43 18.90
CA LYS A 454 16.43 -2.47 19.80
C LYS A 454 17.70 -2.98 19.09
N ASP A 455 17.54 -3.81 18.06
CA ASP A 455 18.58 -4.30 17.15
C ASP A 455 18.53 -3.61 15.77
N GLY A 456 17.74 -2.55 15.65
CA GLY A 456 17.55 -1.75 14.44
C GLY A 456 18.86 -1.09 14.02
N PHE A 457 19.45 -1.60 12.94
CA PHE A 457 20.73 -1.08 12.47
C PHE A 457 20.64 0.41 12.10
N ARG A 458 21.74 1.14 12.38
CA ARG A 458 21.93 2.57 12.12
C ARG A 458 21.62 2.96 10.67
N ARG A 459 21.48 4.27 10.42
CA ARG A 459 21.19 4.98 9.14
C ARG A 459 21.87 4.39 7.89
N GLU A 460 23.01 3.76 8.07
CA GLU A 460 23.85 3.07 7.08
C GLU A 460 23.27 1.74 6.55
N LYS A 461 22.26 1.14 7.20
CA LYS A 461 21.64 -0.15 6.78
C LYS A 461 20.15 -0.05 6.48
N ARG A 462 19.63 1.17 6.34
CA ARG A 462 18.26 1.46 5.91
C ARG A 462 18.16 1.37 4.39
N ASP A 463 18.51 0.22 3.84
CA ASP A 463 18.47 -0.06 2.41
C ASP A 463 17.27 -0.94 2.04
N PHE A 464 16.92 -0.95 0.75
CA PHE A 464 15.83 -1.79 0.26
C PHE A 464 16.06 -3.29 0.56
N TRP A 465 17.32 -3.75 0.50
CA TRP A 465 17.67 -5.15 0.73
C TRP A 465 17.36 -5.63 2.14
N HIS A 466 17.51 -4.76 3.13
CA HIS A 466 17.13 -5.05 4.50
C HIS A 466 15.62 -5.23 4.63
N LEU A 467 14.83 -4.28 4.09
CA LEU A 467 13.37 -4.36 4.12
C LEU A 467 12.84 -5.61 3.38
N TYR A 468 13.49 -5.95 2.27
CA TYR A 468 13.18 -7.14 1.47
C TYR A 468 13.46 -8.44 2.23
N ARG A 469 14.64 -8.57 2.86
CA ARG A 469 15.02 -9.77 3.65
C ARG A 469 14.10 -9.99 4.85
N MET A 470 13.74 -8.90 5.53
CA MET A 470 12.85 -8.95 6.69
C MET A 470 11.37 -9.08 6.31
N ARG A 471 11.03 -9.08 5.02
CA ARG A 471 9.65 -9.10 4.49
C ARG A 471 8.76 -8.02 5.13
N LYS A 472 9.32 -6.83 5.33
CA LYS A 472 8.63 -5.69 5.97
C LYS A 472 7.84 -4.84 4.97
N LEU A 473 7.94 -5.14 3.67
CA LEU A 473 7.16 -4.52 2.60
C LEU A 473 5.98 -5.42 2.20
N PRO A 474 4.84 -4.86 1.75
CA PRO A 474 3.76 -5.66 1.17
C PRO A 474 4.26 -6.57 0.04
N GLN A 475 3.66 -7.75 -0.10
CA GLN A 475 4.06 -8.73 -1.12
C GLN A 475 4.01 -8.13 -2.53
N GLU A 476 2.97 -7.35 -2.84
CA GLU A 476 2.83 -6.63 -4.11
C GLU A 476 4.07 -5.77 -4.40
N THR A 477 4.54 -5.01 -3.42
CA THR A 477 5.72 -4.14 -3.53
C THR A 477 7.01 -4.94 -3.62
N MET A 478 7.11 -6.06 -2.89
CA MET A 478 8.25 -6.97 -3.00
C MET A 478 8.34 -7.60 -4.40
N ASP A 479 7.22 -7.83 -5.08
CA ASP A 479 7.22 -8.33 -6.47
C ASP A 479 7.37 -7.19 -7.50
N TYR A 480 6.95 -5.97 -7.15
CA TYR A 480 6.99 -4.80 -8.04
C TYR A 480 8.42 -4.40 -8.46
N VAL A 481 9.34 -4.27 -7.51
CA VAL A 481 10.73 -3.87 -7.80
C VAL A 481 11.44 -4.86 -8.74
N PRO A 482 11.41 -6.19 -8.48
CA PRO A 482 11.88 -7.19 -9.43
C PRO A 482 11.24 -7.08 -10.82
N ARG A 483 9.93 -6.78 -10.92
CA ARG A 483 9.25 -6.62 -12.21
C ARG A 483 9.79 -5.45 -13.03
N VAL A 484 10.06 -4.31 -12.38
CA VAL A 484 10.69 -3.15 -13.04
C VAL A 484 12.09 -3.51 -13.54
N LEU A 485 12.89 -4.16 -12.71
CA LEU A 485 14.23 -4.61 -13.12
C LEU A 485 14.18 -5.67 -14.23
N ALA A 486 13.20 -6.57 -14.23
CA ALA A 486 13.05 -7.58 -15.27
C ALA A 486 12.82 -6.92 -16.65
N ALA A 487 12.00 -5.88 -16.71
CA ALA A 487 11.79 -5.10 -17.92
C ALA A 487 13.09 -4.42 -18.38
N ALA A 488 13.88 -3.88 -17.45
CA ALA A 488 15.18 -3.30 -17.75
C ALA A 488 16.19 -4.33 -18.29
N VAL A 489 16.23 -5.53 -17.71
CA VAL A 489 17.09 -6.64 -18.19
C VAL A 489 16.71 -7.04 -19.62
N ILE A 490 15.42 -7.25 -19.89
CA ILE A 490 14.95 -7.67 -21.22
C ILE A 490 15.26 -6.63 -22.28
N CYS A 491 14.97 -5.36 -21.98
CA CYS A 491 15.21 -4.26 -22.92
C CYS A 491 16.69 -3.88 -23.04
N GLY A 492 17.53 -4.27 -22.08
CA GLY A 492 18.98 -4.13 -22.17
C GLY A 492 19.65 -5.18 -23.06
N GLU A 493 18.98 -6.30 -23.33
CA GLU A 493 19.47 -7.37 -24.20
C GLU A 493 18.44 -7.74 -25.30
N PRO A 494 17.97 -6.78 -26.11
CA PRO A 494 16.82 -7.00 -26.99
C PRO A 494 17.04 -8.13 -28.01
N LYS A 495 18.27 -8.31 -28.51
CA LYS A 495 18.64 -9.44 -29.39
C LYS A 495 18.43 -10.80 -28.74
N ARG A 496 18.83 -10.95 -27.47
CA ARG A 496 18.70 -12.20 -26.69
C ARG A 496 17.24 -12.63 -26.56
N TYR A 497 16.34 -11.65 -26.42
CA TYR A 497 14.91 -11.87 -26.27
C TYR A 497 14.13 -11.78 -27.60
N GLY A 498 14.83 -11.77 -28.74
CA GLY A 498 14.21 -11.77 -30.07
C GLY A 498 13.41 -10.51 -30.40
N LEU A 499 13.72 -9.39 -29.73
CA LEU A 499 13.08 -8.08 -29.91
C LEU A 499 13.67 -7.30 -31.09
N GLU A 500 14.92 -7.59 -31.43
CA GLU A 500 15.61 -7.05 -32.60
C GLU A 500 16.04 -8.18 -33.54
N PRO A 501 16.09 -7.93 -34.86
CA PRO A 501 16.68 -8.89 -35.78
C PRO A 501 18.16 -9.13 -35.41
N PRO A 502 18.68 -10.36 -35.58
CA PRO A 502 20.11 -10.59 -35.47
C PRO A 502 20.83 -9.70 -36.49
N GLU A 503 22.00 -9.16 -36.13
CA GLU A 503 22.78 -8.31 -37.04
C GLU A 503 22.96 -9.02 -38.39
N ALA A 504 22.68 -8.29 -39.47
CA ALA A 504 23.01 -8.74 -40.81
C ALA A 504 24.52 -8.96 -40.84
N LYS A 505 24.92 -10.20 -41.14
CA LYS A 505 26.33 -10.59 -41.28
C LYS A 505 27.01 -9.85 -42.42
#